data_AF-A0A1H3P8I7-F1
#
_entry.id   AF-A0A1H3P8I7-F1
#
_cell.length_a   1.000
_cell.length_b   1.000
_cell.length_c   1.000
_cell.angle_alpha   90.00
_cell.angle_beta   90.00
_cell.angle_gamma   90.00
#
_symmetry.space_group_name_H-M   'P 1'
#
loop_
_entity.id
_entity.type
_entity.pdbx_description
1 polymer ?
#
loop_
_entity_poly.entity_id
_entity_poly.type
_entity_poly.pdbx_seq_one_letter_code
_entity_poly.pdbx_strand_id
1 'polypeptide(L)'
;MLFTENFDAVEPTHRLVSRSLSGVRDWDELGRVKVENRAMRVLMDYGTAVHLGLDLKHSQFETVQQELTQVPDSKCIFIGSDHKFRASLPEDRALVESVLEIPDGDTAAWTDRLFNLVEVVVLTDQSWLYRSVPHEAHIREINARGHGGAIEKLSDTFAQVRGSAIVPFGELASWTINGTTYDLRWNSLYCSHKEKSASYDLERLRQVNVLFPENVLHLDWKPMSEESLLRRMIWRVLGSESATPPARVEIPADEDGEKILDAFRQLRDKLGYKYDVETPSD
;
A
#
# COMPACT_ATOMS: atom_id res chain seq x y z
N MET A 1 -10.25 -5.41 -32.14
CA MET A 1 -11.18 -4.73 -31.22
C MET A 1 -10.64 -3.33 -30.97
N LEU A 2 -11.43 -2.30 -31.31
CA LEU A 2 -11.13 -0.92 -30.92
C LEU A 2 -11.50 -0.78 -29.45
N PHE A 3 -10.50 -0.53 -28.59
CA PHE A 3 -10.72 -0.16 -27.19
C PHE A 3 -11.38 1.23 -27.19
N THR A 4 -12.67 1.28 -26.87
CA THR A 4 -13.43 2.53 -26.75
C THR A 4 -12.95 3.32 -25.54
N GLU A 5 -12.51 4.54 -25.86
CA GLU A 5 -12.43 5.78 -25.09
C GLU A 5 -12.70 5.72 -23.57
N ASN A 6 -11.71 6.26 -22.84
CA ASN A 6 -11.66 6.56 -21.40
C ASN A 6 -11.76 5.33 -20.49
N PHE A 7 -10.62 4.67 -20.25
CA PHE A 7 -10.36 4.09 -18.94
C PHE A 7 -10.48 5.24 -17.94
N ASP A 8 -11.65 5.41 -17.33
CA ASP A 8 -11.82 6.35 -16.22
C ASP A 8 -10.66 6.11 -15.26
N ALA A 9 -9.94 7.18 -14.91
CA ALA A 9 -9.06 7.20 -13.76
C ALA A 9 -9.94 7.12 -12.51
N VAL A 10 -10.65 6.00 -12.35
CA VAL A 10 -11.39 5.68 -11.14
C VAL A 10 -10.34 5.64 -10.03
N GLU A 11 -10.52 6.49 -9.04
CA GLU A 11 -9.66 6.52 -7.87
C GLU A 11 -9.54 5.12 -7.26
N PRO A 12 -8.35 4.73 -6.80
CA PRO A 12 -8.16 3.46 -6.10
C PRO A 12 -9.18 3.28 -4.98
N THR A 13 -9.69 2.06 -4.85
CA THR A 13 -10.63 1.68 -3.79
C THR A 13 -9.91 1.08 -2.59
N HIS A 14 -8.79 0.41 -2.85
CA HIS A 14 -8.02 -0.33 -1.86
C HIS A 14 -6.52 -0.19 -2.16
N ARG A 15 -5.69 -0.65 -1.25
CA ARG A 15 -4.26 -0.83 -1.47
C ARG A 15 -3.73 -2.06 -0.76
N LEU A 16 -2.72 -2.65 -1.37
CA LEU A 16 -1.87 -3.65 -0.73
C LEU A 16 -0.82 -2.91 0.09
N VAL A 17 -0.81 -3.16 1.40
CA VAL A 17 0.20 -2.60 2.31
C VAL A 17 1.07 -3.70 2.86
N SER A 18 2.34 -3.38 3.12
CA SER A 18 3.29 -4.29 3.75
C SER A 18 4.25 -3.53 4.65
N ARG A 19 4.38 -3.98 5.89
CA ARG A 19 5.34 -3.41 6.85
C ARG A 19 6.75 -3.93 6.59
N SER A 20 7.74 -3.08 6.87
CA SER A 20 9.14 -3.52 6.97
C SER A 20 9.38 -4.15 8.34
N LEU A 21 9.25 -5.47 8.39
CA LEU A 21 9.53 -6.27 9.58
C LEU A 21 11.06 -6.37 9.80
N SER A 22 11.48 -6.32 11.05
CA SER A 22 12.89 -6.44 11.40
C SER A 22 13.43 -7.83 11.02
N GLY A 23 14.57 -7.86 10.34
CA GLY A 23 15.22 -9.10 9.90
C GLY A 23 14.61 -9.73 8.64
N VAL A 24 13.59 -9.12 8.04
CA VAL A 24 12.95 -9.59 6.80
C VAL A 24 13.50 -8.78 5.61
N ARG A 25 14.02 -9.48 4.61
CA ARG A 25 14.49 -8.95 3.32
C ARG A 25 13.36 -8.98 2.30
N ASP A 26 13.48 -8.21 1.23
CA ASP A 26 12.41 -8.09 0.23
C ASP A 26 12.11 -9.38 -0.54
N TRP A 27 13.12 -10.24 -0.71
CA TRP A 27 13.01 -11.55 -1.34
C TRP A 27 12.58 -12.67 -0.38
N ASP A 28 12.46 -12.40 0.93
CA ASP A 28 11.90 -13.36 1.88
C ASP A 28 10.38 -13.48 1.69
N GLU A 29 9.75 -14.54 2.20
CA GLU A 29 8.30 -14.81 2.06
C GLU A 29 7.37 -13.70 2.59
N LEU A 30 7.84 -12.95 3.60
CA LEU A 30 7.14 -11.78 4.17
C LEU A 30 7.69 -10.46 3.61
N GLY A 31 8.66 -10.54 2.71
CA GLY A 31 9.31 -9.43 2.05
C GLY A 31 8.39 -8.71 1.08
N ARG A 32 8.63 -7.42 0.89
CA ARG A 32 7.73 -6.56 0.12
C ARG A 32 7.57 -7.03 -1.33
N VAL A 33 8.59 -7.62 -1.93
CA VAL A 33 8.53 -8.09 -3.32
C VAL A 33 7.78 -9.41 -3.42
N LYS A 34 8.05 -10.40 -2.55
CA LYS A 34 7.29 -11.67 -2.58
C LYS A 34 5.80 -11.44 -2.28
N VAL A 35 5.48 -10.51 -1.38
CA VAL A 35 4.11 -10.06 -1.10
C VAL A 35 3.45 -9.47 -2.35
N GLU A 36 4.13 -8.58 -3.07
CA GLU A 36 3.60 -8.01 -4.31
C GLU A 36 3.42 -9.07 -5.39
N ASN A 37 4.39 -9.98 -5.56
CA ASN A 37 4.29 -11.08 -6.53
C ASN A 37 3.10 -12.01 -6.20
N ARG A 38 2.83 -12.26 -4.92
CA ARG A 38 1.65 -13.02 -4.48
C ARG A 38 0.35 -12.31 -4.86
N ALA A 39 0.27 -11.00 -4.67
CA ALA A 39 -0.89 -10.22 -5.10
C ALA A 39 -1.04 -10.22 -6.63
N MET A 40 0.06 -10.02 -7.37
CA MET A 40 0.07 -10.05 -8.83
C MET A 40 -0.47 -11.37 -9.38
N ARG A 41 -0.06 -12.52 -8.82
CA ARG A 41 -0.56 -13.84 -9.23
C ARG A 41 -2.07 -13.96 -9.07
N VAL A 42 -2.64 -13.44 -7.98
CA VAL A 42 -4.09 -13.41 -7.77
C VAL A 42 -4.75 -12.47 -8.78
N LEU A 43 -4.22 -11.26 -8.94
CA LEU A 43 -4.85 -10.21 -9.76
C LEU A 43 -4.82 -10.53 -11.25
N MET A 44 -3.81 -11.27 -11.73
CA MET A 44 -3.77 -11.77 -13.10
C MET A 44 -4.90 -12.77 -13.42
N ASP A 45 -5.48 -13.45 -12.41
CA ASP A 45 -6.65 -14.32 -12.64
C ASP A 45 -7.92 -13.51 -12.97
N TYR A 46 -7.93 -12.21 -12.65
CA TYR A 46 -9.03 -11.29 -12.92
C TYR A 46 -8.74 -10.32 -14.07
N GLY A 47 -7.50 -10.32 -14.58
CA GLY A 47 -7.04 -9.41 -15.63
C GLY A 47 -7.10 -10.04 -17.02
N THR A 48 -7.21 -9.19 -18.05
CA THR A 48 -7.08 -9.56 -19.45
C THR A 48 -5.74 -9.12 -20.05
N ALA A 49 -5.00 -8.23 -19.37
CA ALA A 49 -3.65 -7.85 -19.75
C ALA A 49 -2.82 -7.33 -18.56
N VAL A 50 -1.50 -7.32 -18.73
CA VAL A 50 -0.56 -6.59 -17.86
C VAL A 50 0.21 -5.60 -18.71
N HIS A 51 0.27 -4.35 -18.29
CA HIS A 51 1.22 -3.38 -18.82
C HIS A 51 2.47 -3.33 -17.92
N LEU A 52 3.64 -3.45 -18.54
CA LEU A 52 4.95 -3.37 -17.91
C LEU A 52 5.66 -2.10 -18.43
N GLY A 53 5.89 -1.12 -17.56
CA GLY A 53 6.70 0.05 -17.85
C GLY A 53 8.15 -0.21 -17.50
N LEU A 54 9.06 -0.02 -18.45
CA LEU A 54 10.47 -0.41 -18.33
C LEU A 54 11.41 0.77 -18.61
N ASP A 55 12.55 0.82 -17.91
CA ASP A 55 13.70 1.61 -18.33
C ASP A 55 14.59 0.77 -19.27
N LEU A 56 14.55 1.09 -20.56
CA LEU A 56 15.28 0.36 -21.62
C LEU A 56 16.80 0.55 -21.59
N LYS A 57 17.34 1.37 -20.69
CA LYS A 57 18.80 1.48 -20.52
C LYS A 57 19.44 0.20 -19.98
N HIS A 58 18.63 -0.76 -19.53
CA HIS A 58 19.07 -2.05 -19.01
C HIS A 58 18.64 -3.22 -19.91
N SER A 59 19.60 -4.05 -20.32
CA SER A 59 19.39 -5.20 -21.21
C SER A 59 18.64 -6.38 -20.58
N GLN A 60 18.35 -6.32 -19.28
CA GLN A 60 17.70 -7.42 -18.55
C GLN A 60 16.28 -7.73 -19.07
N PHE A 61 15.62 -6.79 -19.74
CA PHE A 61 14.26 -6.96 -20.28
C PHE A 61 14.22 -7.16 -21.81
N GLU A 62 15.30 -7.63 -22.42
CA GLU A 62 15.34 -7.92 -23.87
C GLU A 62 14.22 -8.89 -24.31
N THR A 63 13.96 -9.95 -23.53
CA THR A 63 12.86 -10.89 -23.83
C THR A 63 11.50 -10.19 -23.87
N VAL A 64 11.25 -9.26 -22.94
CA VAL A 64 10.01 -8.46 -22.94
C VAL A 64 9.90 -7.61 -24.20
N GLN A 65 10.99 -6.98 -24.63
CA GLN A 65 11.00 -6.16 -25.84
C GLN A 65 10.79 -6.98 -27.13
N GLN A 66 11.25 -8.23 -27.14
CA GLN A 66 11.15 -9.11 -28.30
C GLN A 66 9.79 -9.79 -28.40
N GLU A 67 9.22 -10.20 -27.26
CA GLU A 67 8.01 -11.03 -27.22
C GLU A 67 6.73 -10.21 -27.04
N LEU A 68 6.79 -9.05 -26.36
CA LEU A 68 5.60 -8.25 -26.07
C LEU A 68 5.42 -7.07 -27.01
N THR A 69 4.17 -6.69 -27.21
CA THR A 69 3.83 -5.52 -28.02
C THR A 69 4.01 -4.24 -27.21
N GLN A 70 4.73 -3.27 -27.77
CA GLN A 70 4.80 -1.93 -27.19
C GLN A 70 3.43 -1.24 -27.21
N VAL A 71 3.03 -0.68 -26.08
CA VAL A 71 1.80 0.10 -25.92
C VAL A 71 2.03 1.48 -26.52
N PRO A 72 1.21 1.93 -27.49
CA PRO A 72 1.28 3.30 -27.99
C PRO A 72 0.98 4.30 -26.88
N ASP A 73 1.64 5.47 -26.89
CA ASP A 73 1.46 6.53 -25.89
C ASP A 73 0.00 6.91 -25.65
N SER A 74 -0.83 6.89 -26.70
CA SER A 74 -2.27 7.19 -26.63
C SER A 74 -3.08 6.17 -25.82
N LYS A 75 -2.50 5.01 -25.51
CA LYS A 75 -3.10 3.93 -24.70
C LYS A 75 -2.40 3.76 -23.35
N CYS A 76 -1.43 4.62 -23.03
CA CYS A 76 -0.78 4.63 -21.73
C CYS A 76 -1.74 5.19 -20.68
N ILE A 77 -2.04 4.39 -19.66
CA ILE A 77 -3.04 4.74 -18.62
C ILE A 77 -2.48 5.71 -17.59
N PHE A 78 -1.18 5.63 -17.32
CA PHE A 78 -0.48 6.52 -16.40
C PHE A 78 0.69 7.20 -17.12
N ILE A 79 0.88 8.49 -16.83
CA ILE A 79 1.98 9.30 -17.36
C ILE A 79 3.22 9.00 -16.52
N GLY A 80 4.35 8.61 -17.14
CA GLY A 80 5.61 8.42 -16.42
C GLY A 80 6.54 7.32 -16.90
N SER A 81 6.16 6.52 -17.91
CA SER A 81 7.04 5.52 -18.51
C SER A 81 6.98 5.63 -20.04
N ASP A 82 8.10 5.98 -20.65
CA ASP A 82 8.25 6.15 -22.10
C ASP A 82 8.18 4.82 -22.87
N HIS A 83 8.40 3.68 -22.18
CA HIS A 83 8.43 2.36 -22.80
C HIS A 83 7.54 1.38 -22.03
N LYS A 84 6.27 1.29 -22.44
CA LYS A 84 5.31 0.33 -21.90
C LYS A 84 5.09 -0.83 -22.84
N PHE A 85 5.09 -2.05 -22.32
CA PHE A 85 4.84 -3.28 -23.05
C PHE A 85 3.59 -3.98 -22.52
N ARG A 86 2.83 -4.63 -23.39
CA ARG A 86 1.60 -5.34 -23.05
C ARG A 86 1.78 -6.85 -23.14
N ALA A 87 1.56 -7.51 -22.01
CA ALA A 87 1.34 -8.94 -21.90
C ALA A 87 -0.17 -9.22 -21.96
N SER A 88 -0.61 -10.15 -22.80
CA SER A 88 -1.98 -10.64 -22.87
C SER A 88 -2.17 -11.80 -21.88
N LEU A 89 -3.24 -11.77 -21.09
CA LEU A 89 -3.53 -12.83 -20.13
C LEU A 89 -4.63 -13.75 -20.68
N PRO A 90 -4.50 -15.09 -20.50
CA PRO A 90 -3.49 -15.78 -19.69
C PRO A 90 -2.18 -16.14 -20.43
N GLU A 91 -2.06 -15.89 -21.73
CA GLU A 91 -1.00 -16.42 -22.59
C GLU A 91 0.40 -16.03 -22.12
N ASP A 92 0.60 -14.76 -21.77
CA ASP A 92 1.90 -14.19 -21.39
C ASP A 92 2.15 -14.23 -19.87
N ARG A 93 1.31 -14.93 -19.11
CA ARG A 93 1.40 -15.00 -17.63
C ARG A 93 2.78 -15.46 -17.17
N ALA A 94 3.32 -16.51 -17.78
CA ALA A 94 4.63 -17.05 -17.40
C ALA A 94 5.76 -16.04 -17.60
N LEU A 95 5.70 -15.26 -18.68
CA LEU A 95 6.66 -14.18 -18.93
C LEU A 95 6.54 -13.10 -17.86
N VAL A 96 5.33 -12.65 -17.53
CA VAL A 96 5.09 -11.67 -16.46
C VAL A 96 5.62 -12.19 -15.12
N GLU A 97 5.34 -13.44 -14.75
CA GLU A 97 5.83 -14.03 -13.50
C GLU A 97 7.36 -14.06 -13.45
N SER A 98 8.02 -14.39 -14.57
CA SER A 98 9.49 -14.39 -14.66
C SER A 98 10.11 -13.00 -14.49
N VAL A 99 9.49 -11.96 -15.06
CA VAL A 99 9.93 -10.56 -14.92
C VAL A 99 9.80 -10.06 -13.48
N LEU A 100 8.79 -10.52 -12.76
CA LEU A 100 8.54 -10.10 -11.39
C LEU A 100 9.39 -10.85 -10.36
N GLU A 101 9.93 -12.01 -10.73
CA GLU A 101 10.69 -12.87 -9.84
C GLU A 101 12.10 -12.30 -9.55
N ILE A 102 12.50 -12.40 -8.28
CA ILE A 102 13.88 -12.11 -7.85
C ILE A 102 14.47 -13.42 -7.32
N PRO A 103 15.57 -13.92 -7.90
CA PRO A 103 16.33 -15.02 -7.33
C PRO A 103 16.90 -14.65 -5.95
N ASP A 104 16.94 -15.60 -5.03
CA ASP A 104 17.34 -15.34 -3.65
C ASP A 104 18.78 -14.80 -3.56
N GLY A 105 18.92 -13.61 -2.97
CA GLY A 105 20.21 -12.94 -2.81
C GLY A 105 20.74 -12.24 -4.06
N ASP A 106 20.01 -12.24 -5.18
CA ASP A 106 20.39 -11.53 -6.39
C ASP A 106 20.09 -10.03 -6.26
N THR A 107 21.12 -9.27 -5.94
CA THR A 107 21.02 -7.81 -5.76
C THR A 107 20.85 -7.07 -7.09
N ALA A 108 21.34 -7.63 -8.20
CA ALA A 108 21.17 -7.04 -9.52
C ALA A 108 19.71 -7.19 -9.96
N ALA A 109 19.16 -8.41 -9.91
CA ALA A 109 17.74 -8.65 -10.18
C ALA A 109 16.83 -7.86 -9.24
N TRP A 110 17.22 -7.69 -7.97
CA TRP A 110 16.49 -6.83 -7.03
C TRP A 110 16.50 -5.36 -7.45
N THR A 111 17.65 -4.85 -7.90
CA THR A 111 17.77 -3.46 -8.39
C THR A 111 16.91 -3.28 -9.62
N ASP A 112 16.97 -4.22 -10.56
CA ASP A 112 16.17 -4.14 -11.77
C ASP A 112 14.66 -4.19 -11.47
N ARG A 113 14.23 -5.09 -10.57
CA ARG A 113 12.82 -5.23 -10.17
C ARG A 113 12.24 -4.01 -9.48
N LEU A 114 13.05 -3.24 -8.74
CA LEU A 114 12.58 -2.06 -8.03
C LEU A 114 12.71 -0.76 -8.84
N PHE A 115 13.77 -0.63 -9.63
CA PHE A 115 14.13 0.63 -10.27
C PHE A 115 14.00 0.63 -11.79
N ASN A 116 14.20 -0.52 -12.44
CA ASN A 116 14.14 -0.61 -13.91
C ASN A 116 12.79 -1.14 -14.40
N LEU A 117 12.04 -1.86 -13.56
CA LEU A 117 10.60 -2.02 -13.68
C LEU A 117 9.92 -0.79 -13.06
N VAL A 118 9.58 0.16 -13.92
CA VAL A 118 9.10 1.50 -13.51
C VAL A 118 7.65 1.44 -13.03
N GLU A 119 6.81 0.65 -13.71
CA GLU A 119 5.39 0.53 -13.37
C GLU A 119 4.84 -0.83 -13.81
N VAL A 120 3.92 -1.38 -13.02
CA VAL A 120 3.16 -2.59 -13.35
C VAL A 120 1.68 -2.27 -13.22
N VAL A 121 0.90 -2.58 -14.25
CA VAL A 121 -0.56 -2.36 -14.25
C VAL A 121 -1.27 -3.61 -14.71
N VAL A 122 -2.18 -4.14 -13.89
CA VAL A 122 -3.10 -5.20 -14.31
C VAL A 122 -4.38 -4.55 -14.82
N LEU A 123 -4.82 -5.00 -15.99
CA LEU A 123 -5.96 -4.45 -16.72
C LEU A 123 -7.05 -5.49 -16.88
N THR A 124 -8.28 -5.00 -16.89
CA THR A 124 -9.46 -5.72 -17.35
C THR A 124 -9.96 -5.09 -18.64
N ASP A 125 -11.04 -5.63 -19.20
CA ASP A 125 -11.69 -5.05 -20.38
C ASP A 125 -12.38 -3.70 -20.08
N GLN A 126 -12.58 -3.36 -18.80
CA GLN A 126 -13.34 -2.18 -18.38
C GLN A 126 -12.48 -1.10 -17.73
N SER A 127 -11.54 -1.49 -16.86
CA SER A 127 -10.70 -0.56 -16.10
C SER A 127 -9.37 -1.19 -15.73
N TRP A 128 -8.45 -0.37 -15.20
CA TRP A 128 -7.32 -0.89 -14.45
C TRP A 128 -7.82 -1.51 -13.14
N LEU A 129 -7.16 -2.59 -12.72
CA LEU A 129 -7.48 -3.36 -11.53
C LEU A 129 -6.41 -3.19 -10.46
N TYR A 130 -5.14 -3.19 -10.87
CA TYR A 130 -4.00 -3.01 -9.98
C TYR A 130 -2.95 -2.12 -10.61
N ARG A 131 -2.30 -1.30 -9.78
CA ARG A 131 -1.17 -0.46 -10.15
C ARG A 131 -0.09 -0.55 -9.10
N SER A 132 1.14 -0.80 -9.53
CA SER A 132 2.33 -0.78 -8.68
C SER A 132 3.43 0.06 -9.30
N VAL A 133 4.09 0.88 -8.50
CA VAL A 133 5.41 1.44 -8.81
C VAL A 133 6.39 0.79 -7.84
N PRO A 134 7.22 -0.17 -8.29
CA PRO A 134 7.95 -1.08 -7.40
C PRO A 134 8.81 -0.43 -6.30
N HIS A 135 9.57 0.61 -6.62
CA HIS A 135 10.37 1.34 -5.63
C HIS A 135 9.51 2.21 -4.70
N GLU A 136 8.30 2.56 -5.11
CA GLU A 136 7.33 3.32 -4.31
C GLU A 136 6.32 2.39 -3.66
N ALA A 137 6.69 1.77 -2.54
CA ALA A 137 5.81 0.81 -1.85
C ALA A 137 4.45 1.38 -1.41
N HIS A 138 4.27 2.70 -1.42
CA HIS A 138 3.00 3.36 -1.18
C HIS A 138 2.06 3.31 -2.40
N ILE A 139 2.59 3.14 -3.61
CA ILE A 139 1.83 2.97 -4.86
C ILE A 139 1.71 1.47 -5.13
N ARG A 140 0.75 0.85 -4.46
CA ARG A 140 0.31 -0.55 -4.63
C ARG A 140 -1.21 -0.58 -4.54
N GLU A 141 -1.81 0.00 -5.55
CA GLU A 141 -3.18 0.49 -5.56
C GLU A 141 -4.08 -0.52 -6.27
N ILE A 142 -5.30 -0.67 -5.76
CA ILE A 142 -6.29 -1.60 -6.30
C ILE A 142 -7.59 -0.84 -6.58
N ASN A 143 -8.06 -0.93 -7.82
CA ASN A 143 -9.39 -0.50 -8.20
C ASN A 143 -10.28 -1.75 -8.33
N ALA A 144 -11.09 -2.00 -7.32
CA ALA A 144 -12.00 -3.14 -7.28
C ALA A 144 -13.41 -2.82 -7.80
N ARG A 145 -13.67 -1.58 -8.28
CA ARG A 145 -14.99 -1.23 -8.80
C ARG A 145 -15.28 -2.06 -10.04
N GLY A 146 -16.40 -2.80 -10.03
CA GLY A 146 -16.77 -3.70 -11.12
C GLY A 146 -16.07 -5.06 -11.10
N HIS A 147 -15.13 -5.29 -10.17
CA HIS A 147 -14.30 -6.51 -10.12
C HIS A 147 -14.64 -7.36 -8.91
N GLY A 148 -15.83 -7.97 -8.94
CA GLY A 148 -16.36 -8.80 -7.86
C GLY A 148 -15.42 -9.94 -7.46
N GLY A 149 -15.20 -10.13 -6.16
CA GLY A 149 -14.39 -11.23 -5.62
C GLY A 149 -12.88 -10.99 -5.56
N ALA A 150 -12.32 -10.00 -6.27
CA ALA A 150 -10.87 -9.75 -6.26
C ALA A 150 -10.36 -9.36 -4.86
N ILE A 151 -11.09 -8.47 -4.16
CA ILE A 151 -10.73 -8.05 -2.79
C ILE A 151 -10.89 -9.19 -1.78
N GLU A 152 -11.93 -10.00 -1.90
CA GLU A 152 -12.14 -11.18 -1.06
C GLU A 152 -10.99 -12.16 -1.24
N LYS A 153 -10.65 -12.49 -2.49
CA LYS A 153 -9.55 -13.42 -2.79
C LYS A 153 -8.20 -12.92 -2.31
N LEU A 154 -7.92 -11.63 -2.48
CA LEU A 154 -6.70 -11.04 -1.93
C LEU A 154 -6.72 -11.05 -0.40
N SER A 155 -7.85 -10.73 0.23
CA SER A 155 -7.99 -10.74 1.70
C SER A 155 -7.75 -12.13 2.26
N ASP A 156 -8.31 -13.17 1.64
CA ASP A 156 -8.05 -14.58 1.98
C ASP A 156 -6.58 -14.94 1.81
N THR A 157 -5.98 -14.51 0.70
CA THR A 157 -4.56 -14.77 0.40
C THR A 157 -3.62 -14.14 1.42
N PHE A 158 -3.98 -12.96 1.96
CA PHE A 158 -3.17 -12.23 2.92
C PHE A 158 -3.58 -12.42 4.38
N ALA A 159 -4.66 -13.17 4.67
CA ALA A 159 -5.15 -13.40 6.02
C ALA A 159 -4.10 -14.01 6.97
N GLN A 160 -3.18 -14.82 6.42
CA GLN A 160 -2.10 -15.47 7.18
C GLN A 160 -0.71 -14.86 6.91
N VAL A 161 -0.61 -13.81 6.09
CA VAL A 161 0.66 -13.20 5.72
C VAL A 161 0.95 -12.05 6.67
N ARG A 162 1.67 -12.36 7.74
CA ARG A 162 1.99 -11.39 8.79
C ARG A 162 2.61 -10.12 8.20
N GLY A 163 2.06 -8.98 8.58
CA GLY A 163 2.62 -7.67 8.23
C GLY A 163 2.16 -7.14 6.88
N SER A 164 1.28 -7.86 6.18
CA SER A 164 0.70 -7.44 4.91
C SER A 164 -0.82 -7.54 4.95
N ALA A 165 -1.51 -6.61 4.31
CA ALA A 165 -2.97 -6.63 4.23
C ALA A 165 -3.48 -5.88 3.01
N ILE A 166 -4.73 -6.18 2.65
CA ILE A 166 -5.54 -5.30 1.82
C ILE A 166 -6.33 -4.38 2.74
N VAL A 167 -6.22 -3.07 2.50
CA VAL A 167 -6.93 -2.05 3.25
C VAL A 167 -7.66 -1.11 2.28
N PRO A 168 -8.75 -0.46 2.70
CA PRO A 168 -9.34 0.65 1.95
C PRO A 168 -8.29 1.68 1.55
N PHE A 169 -8.47 2.30 0.39
CA PHE A 169 -7.62 3.41 -0.03
C PHE A 169 -8.02 4.66 0.75
N GLY A 170 -7.03 5.29 1.41
CA GLY A 170 -7.25 6.45 2.27
C GLY A 170 -7.14 6.11 3.76
N GLU A 171 -7.94 6.80 4.56
CA GLU A 171 -8.12 6.60 5.99
C GLU A 171 -8.94 5.34 6.32
N LEU A 172 -8.62 4.75 7.46
CA LEU A 172 -9.38 3.65 8.08
C LEU A 172 -10.44 4.17 9.04
N ALA A 173 -10.12 5.30 9.67
CA ALA A 173 -11.03 6.11 10.47
C ALA A 173 -10.60 7.57 10.34
N SER A 174 -11.56 8.48 10.28
CA SER A 174 -11.31 9.92 10.36
C SER A 174 -12.33 10.55 11.29
N TRP A 175 -11.87 11.49 12.11
CA TRP A 175 -12.74 12.28 12.98
C TRP A 175 -12.18 13.69 13.14
N THR A 176 -13.05 14.65 13.39
CA THR A 176 -12.66 16.07 13.52
C THR A 176 -13.15 16.64 14.84
N ILE A 177 -12.24 17.25 15.60
CA ILE A 177 -12.55 17.92 16.86
C ILE A 177 -11.86 19.28 16.92
N ASN A 178 -12.60 20.32 17.31
CA ASN A 178 -12.09 21.69 17.46
C ASN A 178 -11.33 22.20 16.22
N GLY A 179 -11.79 21.81 15.02
CA GLY A 179 -11.17 22.19 13.74
C GLY A 179 -9.88 21.44 13.38
N THR A 180 -9.51 20.42 14.16
CA THR A 180 -8.39 19.51 13.88
C THR A 180 -8.94 18.17 13.41
N THR A 181 -8.52 17.73 12.23
CA THR A 181 -8.90 16.44 11.65
C THR A 181 -7.79 15.42 11.91
N TYR A 182 -8.20 14.25 12.40
CA TYR A 182 -7.34 13.10 12.65
C TYR A 182 -7.73 11.99 11.69
N ASP A 183 -6.77 11.56 10.86
CA ASP A 183 -6.95 10.44 9.94
C ASP A 183 -6.05 9.29 10.37
N LEU A 184 -6.65 8.20 10.83
CA LEU A 184 -5.93 6.96 11.06
C LEU A 184 -5.70 6.26 9.72
N ARG A 185 -4.44 6.22 9.28
CA ARG A 185 -4.00 5.49 8.09
C ARG A 185 -3.33 4.19 8.53
N TRP A 186 -3.03 3.33 7.57
CA TRP A 186 -2.45 2.01 7.85
C TRP A 186 -1.08 2.05 8.56
N ASN A 187 -0.36 3.17 8.43
CA ASN A 187 1.00 3.37 8.95
C ASN A 187 1.16 4.60 9.85
N SER A 188 0.20 5.51 9.87
CA SER A 188 0.31 6.73 10.66
C SER A 188 -1.02 7.22 11.18
N LEU A 189 -0.96 8.00 12.25
CA LEU A 189 -2.01 8.94 12.60
C LEU A 189 -1.65 10.29 11.98
N TYR A 190 -2.39 10.70 10.96
CA TYR A 190 -2.24 12.01 10.34
C TYR A 190 -3.14 13.02 11.04
N CYS A 191 -2.61 14.20 11.30
CA CYS A 191 -3.31 15.29 11.98
C CYS A 191 -3.20 16.54 11.12
N SER A 192 -4.31 17.22 10.87
CA SER A 192 -4.32 18.48 10.12
C SER A 192 -5.20 19.53 10.79
N HIS A 193 -4.73 20.77 10.82
CA HIS A 193 -5.47 21.92 11.32
C HIS A 193 -5.03 23.18 10.55
N LYS A 194 -5.96 23.75 9.78
CA LYS A 194 -5.68 24.85 8.84
C LYS A 194 -4.51 24.48 7.91
N GLU A 195 -3.46 25.30 7.85
CA GLU A 195 -2.28 25.07 6.99
C GLU A 195 -1.21 24.17 7.65
N LYS A 196 -1.44 23.68 8.87
CA LYS A 196 -0.49 22.83 9.59
C LYS A 196 -0.90 21.37 9.53
N SER A 197 0.05 20.49 9.27
CA SER A 197 -0.15 19.06 9.37
C SER A 197 1.06 18.33 9.97
N ALA A 198 0.77 17.19 10.59
CA ALA A 198 1.75 16.29 11.16
C ALA A 198 1.32 14.84 10.93
N SER A 199 2.28 13.93 10.79
CA SER A 199 2.04 12.49 10.64
C SER A 199 2.85 11.75 11.68
N TYR A 200 2.21 10.87 12.46
CA TYR A 200 2.84 10.13 13.55
C TYR A 200 2.92 8.64 13.23
N ASP A 201 4.13 8.08 13.20
CA ASP A 201 4.38 6.66 12.88
C ASP A 201 3.81 5.72 13.96
N LEU A 202 2.88 4.84 13.57
CA LEU A 202 2.23 3.88 14.47
C LEU A 202 3.20 2.86 15.08
N GLU A 203 4.40 2.68 14.52
CA GLU A 203 5.46 1.86 15.11
C GLU A 203 5.95 2.36 16.48
N ARG A 204 5.76 3.67 16.71
CA ARG A 204 6.09 4.32 17.98
C ARG A 204 5.02 4.16 19.02
N LEU A 205 3.79 3.85 18.61
CA LEU A 205 2.69 3.66 19.54
C LEU A 205 3.00 2.47 20.45
N ARG A 206 2.73 2.64 21.74
CA ARG A 206 2.86 1.61 22.78
C ARG A 206 1.48 1.09 23.17
N GLN A 207 0.52 2.00 23.32
CA GLN A 207 -0.80 1.66 23.81
C GLN A 207 -1.86 2.62 23.25
N VAL A 208 -3.05 2.08 23.00
CA VAL A 208 -4.25 2.78 22.56
C VAL A 208 -5.39 2.40 23.49
N ASN A 209 -5.93 3.40 24.20
CA ASN A 209 -7.04 3.18 25.12
C ASN A 209 -8.18 4.14 24.81
N VAL A 210 -9.43 3.66 24.79
CA VAL A 210 -10.60 4.55 24.69
C VAL A 210 -11.32 4.61 26.02
N LEU A 211 -11.45 5.83 26.54
CA LEU A 211 -12.28 6.15 27.69
C LEU A 211 -13.66 6.58 27.19
N PHE A 212 -14.56 5.61 26.98
CA PHE A 212 -15.91 5.89 26.46
C PHE A 212 -16.72 6.89 27.28
N PRO A 213 -16.71 6.86 28.64
CA PRO A 213 -17.46 7.85 29.42
C PRO A 213 -16.99 9.30 29.17
N GLU A 214 -15.73 9.47 28.77
CA GLU A 214 -15.12 10.76 28.50
C GLU A 214 -15.06 11.10 27.01
N ASN A 215 -15.45 10.16 26.14
CA ASN A 215 -15.23 10.19 24.69
C ASN A 215 -13.80 10.60 24.34
N VAL A 216 -12.81 9.89 24.89
CA VAL A 216 -11.40 10.24 24.72
C VAL A 216 -10.58 9.02 24.29
N LEU A 217 -9.71 9.23 23.33
CA LEU A 217 -8.65 8.33 22.92
C LEU A 217 -7.32 8.72 23.58
N HIS A 218 -6.76 7.83 24.39
CA HIS A 218 -5.41 7.94 24.95
C HIS A 218 -4.42 7.17 24.08
N LEU A 219 -3.31 7.84 23.74
CA LEU A 219 -2.25 7.31 22.88
C LEU A 219 -0.91 7.45 23.59
N ASP A 220 -0.31 6.33 23.99
CA ASP A 220 1.03 6.32 24.56
C ASP A 220 2.07 6.07 23.46
N TRP A 221 3.09 6.92 23.39
CA TRP A 221 4.10 6.92 22.33
C TRP A 221 5.50 6.71 22.90
N LYS A 222 6.31 5.93 22.17
CA LYS A 222 7.75 5.87 22.39
C LYS A 222 8.40 7.25 22.21
N PRO A 223 9.38 7.60 23.07
CA PRO A 223 10.17 8.79 22.88
C PRO A 223 10.95 8.75 21.55
N MET A 224 11.16 9.92 20.94
CA MET A 224 11.91 10.09 19.68
C MET A 224 13.34 9.54 19.73
N SER A 225 13.94 9.42 20.92
CA SER A 225 15.30 8.92 21.12
C SER A 225 15.45 7.40 20.94
N GLU A 226 14.34 6.66 20.86
CA GLU A 226 14.32 5.20 20.65
C GLU A 226 14.22 4.82 19.16
N GLU A 227 14.31 5.78 18.23
CA GLU A 227 14.21 5.54 16.78
C GLU A 227 15.51 5.07 16.13
N SER A 228 15.39 4.12 15.20
CA SER A 228 16.47 3.76 14.27
C SER A 228 16.62 4.84 13.19
N LEU A 229 17.85 5.34 13.01
CA LEU A 229 18.22 6.38 12.04
C LEU A 229 17.84 6.04 10.57
N LEU A 230 17.75 4.75 10.23
CA LEU A 230 17.35 4.31 8.88
C LEU A 230 15.85 4.53 8.60
N ARG A 231 14.99 4.52 9.63
CA ARG A 231 13.55 4.79 9.45
C ARG A 231 13.26 6.28 9.21
N ARG A 232 14.11 7.18 9.71
CA ARG A 232 14.01 8.64 9.48
C ARG A 232 14.19 9.08 8.02
N MET A 233 14.73 8.23 7.15
CA MET A 233 14.97 8.59 5.74
C MET A 233 13.78 8.29 4.82
N ILE A 234 12.88 7.37 5.19
CA ILE A 234 11.79 6.90 4.30
C ILE A 234 10.61 7.90 4.25
N TRP A 235 10.55 8.89 5.15
CA TRP A 235 9.36 9.72 5.40
C TRP A 235 9.50 11.21 5.04
N ARG A 236 10.63 11.64 4.47
CA ARG A 236 10.99 13.05 4.25
C ARG A 236 10.05 13.86 3.34
N VAL A 237 8.94 13.31 2.86
CA VAL A 237 7.99 13.99 1.96
C VAL A 237 6.64 14.33 2.63
N LEU A 238 6.39 13.96 3.89
CA LEU A 238 5.10 14.26 4.56
C LEU A 238 5.26 14.95 5.93
N GLY A 239 5.31 16.28 5.93
CA GLY A 239 5.02 17.12 7.11
C GLY A 239 6.06 17.08 8.24
N SER A 240 5.99 18.04 9.16
CA SER A 240 7.01 18.21 10.20
C SER A 240 6.96 17.10 11.27
N GLU A 241 7.87 16.12 11.18
CA GLU A 241 8.13 15.09 12.20
C GLU A 241 8.50 15.63 13.61
N SER A 242 8.62 16.97 13.77
CA SER A 242 9.03 17.62 15.02
C SER A 242 7.89 17.95 15.99
N ALA A 243 6.62 17.74 15.60
CA ALA A 243 5.50 17.96 16.50
C ALA A 243 5.42 16.86 17.57
N THR A 244 5.15 17.24 18.82
CA THR A 244 4.92 16.26 19.89
C THR A 244 3.65 15.48 19.57
N PRO A 245 3.70 14.13 19.52
CA PRO A 245 2.52 13.34 19.20
C PRO A 245 1.41 13.55 20.26
N PRO A 246 0.13 13.52 19.86
CA PRO A 246 -0.97 13.75 20.78
C PRO A 246 -1.08 12.57 21.76
N ALA A 247 -1.04 12.86 23.07
CA ALA A 247 -1.22 11.84 24.11
C ALA A 247 -2.71 11.57 24.41
N ARG A 248 -3.57 12.56 24.13
CA ARG A 248 -5.00 12.54 24.38
C ARG A 248 -5.70 13.22 23.21
N VAL A 249 -6.68 12.54 22.62
CA VAL A 249 -7.50 13.05 21.52
C VAL A 249 -8.96 12.86 21.90
N GLU A 250 -9.72 13.95 21.88
CA GLU A 250 -11.17 13.89 22.07
C GLU A 250 -11.85 13.25 20.86
N ILE A 251 -12.88 12.46 21.12
CA ILE A 251 -13.79 11.86 20.15
C ILE A 251 -15.09 12.67 20.24
N PRO A 252 -15.56 13.28 19.13
CA PRO A 252 -16.85 13.96 19.11
C PRO A 252 -17.98 13.04 19.60
N ALA A 253 -18.99 13.60 20.27
CA ALA A 253 -20.07 12.80 20.86
C ALA A 253 -20.94 12.08 19.81
N ASP A 254 -20.92 12.56 18.57
CA ASP A 254 -21.58 11.98 17.40
C ASP A 254 -20.70 10.97 16.64
N GLU A 255 -19.42 10.86 17.00
CA GLU A 255 -18.50 9.89 16.44
C GLU A 255 -18.52 8.56 17.21
N ASP A 256 -18.40 7.46 16.47
CA ASP A 256 -18.41 6.12 17.05
C ASP A 256 -17.00 5.74 17.49
N GLY A 257 -16.71 5.96 18.78
CA GLY A 257 -15.41 5.64 19.37
C GLY A 257 -15.02 4.15 19.23
N GLU A 258 -15.98 3.22 19.17
CA GLU A 258 -15.68 1.81 18.94
C GLU A 258 -15.17 1.56 17.52
N LYS A 259 -15.69 2.27 16.50
CA LYS A 259 -15.14 2.17 15.14
C LYS A 259 -13.69 2.63 15.05
N ILE A 260 -13.35 3.71 15.76
CA ILE A 260 -11.96 4.20 15.83
C ILE A 260 -11.07 3.13 16.50
N LEU A 261 -11.54 2.57 17.62
CA LEU A 261 -10.80 1.54 18.34
C LEU A 261 -10.63 0.25 17.52
N ASP A 262 -11.69 -0.19 16.84
CA ASP A 262 -11.68 -1.35 15.95
C ASP A 262 -10.71 -1.16 14.79
N ALA A 263 -10.55 0.05 14.26
CA ALA A 263 -9.53 0.32 13.25
C ALA A 263 -8.10 0.08 13.79
N PHE A 264 -7.80 0.47 15.04
CA PHE A 264 -6.54 0.12 15.69
C PHE A 264 -6.39 -1.39 15.94
N ARG A 265 -7.46 -2.07 16.41
CA ARG A 265 -7.46 -3.53 16.58
C ARG A 265 -7.15 -4.24 15.26
N GLN A 266 -7.82 -3.85 14.18
CA GLN A 266 -7.59 -4.40 12.85
C GLN A 266 -6.16 -4.20 12.36
N LEU A 267 -5.57 -3.02 12.59
CA LEU A 267 -4.18 -2.77 12.24
C LEU A 267 -3.22 -3.64 13.05
N ARG A 268 -3.44 -3.77 14.36
CA ARG A 268 -2.67 -4.66 15.22
C ARG A 268 -2.74 -6.11 14.73
N ASP A 269 -3.94 -6.61 14.46
CA ASP A 269 -4.17 -8.01 14.10
C ASP A 269 -3.65 -8.33 12.70
N LYS A 270 -4.00 -7.52 11.69
CA LYS A 270 -3.64 -7.78 10.29
C LYS A 270 -2.18 -7.45 9.98
N LEU A 271 -1.68 -6.33 10.51
CA LEU A 271 -0.32 -5.86 10.22
C LEU A 271 0.68 -6.20 11.32
N GLY A 272 0.25 -6.78 12.44
CA GLY A 272 1.13 -7.21 13.52
C GLY A 272 1.81 -6.06 14.25
N TYR A 273 1.14 -4.91 14.38
CA TYR A 273 1.67 -3.81 15.22
C TYR A 273 1.83 -4.29 16.66
N LYS A 274 2.80 -3.71 17.36
CA LYS A 274 3.21 -4.17 18.70
C LYS A 274 2.56 -3.37 19.83
N TYR A 275 1.76 -2.35 19.52
CA TYR A 275 1.03 -1.63 20.55
C TYR A 275 -0.12 -2.49 21.08
N ASP A 276 -0.52 -2.21 22.31
CA ASP A 276 -1.72 -2.80 22.91
C ASP A 276 -2.94 -1.91 22.65
N VAL A 277 -4.11 -2.55 22.58
CA VAL A 277 -5.39 -1.88 22.37
C VAL A 277 -6.33 -2.36 23.46
N GLU A 278 -6.68 -1.46 24.38
CA GLU A 278 -7.50 -1.79 25.54
C GLU A 278 -8.75 -0.94 25.60
N THR A 279 -9.83 -1.56 26.04
CA THR A 279 -10.92 -0.86 26.73
C THR A 279 -10.65 -0.97 28.22
N PRO A 280 -10.72 0.12 29.00
CA PRO A 280 -10.68 0.02 30.44
C PRO A 280 -11.74 -1.00 30.87
N SER A 281 -11.33 -1.96 31.70
CA SER A 281 -12.29 -2.83 32.38
C SER A 281 -13.12 -1.96 33.33
N ASP A 282 -14.44 -2.10 33.29
CA ASP A 282 -15.37 -1.49 34.25
C ASP A 282 -14.96 -1.73 35.71
#